data_AF-A0A1J5BTK9-F1
#
_entry.id   AF-A0A1J5BTK9-F1
#
_cell.length_a   1.000
_cell.length_b   1.000
_cell.length_c   1.000
_cell.angle_alpha   90.00
_cell.angle_beta   90.00
_cell.angle_gamma   90.00
#
_symmetry.space_group_name_H-M   'P 1'
#
loop_
_entity.id
_entity.type
_entity.pdbx_description
1 polymer ?
#
loop_
_entity_poly.entity_id
_entity_poly.type
_entity_poly.pdbx_seq_one_letter_code
_entity_poly.pdbx_strand_id
1 'polypeptide(L)'
;MTPDNIEPVLRAATWLSTSWNLANMYLLERQAKPLSPDAPQIVGLSEETTCYLGLDYLRNWRDDGFDDYLVHEAAHIFHNCKRTTLGLTETRSREFLLNIDFSKRELFAYACEAFSRLLVLADSPKGRRAALSKHASGSLPGKDVMNQQEYLDILAQAVNAKNGWKRILQACAPKPS
;
A
#
# COMPACT_ATOMS: atom_id res chain seq x y z
N MET A 1 -8.53 14.47 -4.02
CA MET A 1 -9.91 14.97 -3.77
C MET A 1 -10.08 16.34 -4.40
N THR A 2 -11.28 16.77 -4.76
CA THR A 2 -11.51 18.09 -5.41
C THR A 2 -12.33 19.01 -4.50
N PRO A 3 -12.35 20.34 -4.76
CA PRO A 3 -13.25 21.25 -4.05
C PRO A 3 -14.72 20.82 -4.11
N ASP A 4 -15.14 20.18 -5.21
CA ASP A 4 -16.53 19.79 -5.43
C ASP A 4 -16.97 18.58 -4.60
N ASN A 5 -16.03 17.75 -4.13
CA ASN A 5 -16.35 16.50 -3.43
C ASN A 5 -15.72 16.35 -2.04
N ILE A 6 -14.89 17.29 -1.59
CA ILE A 6 -14.20 17.15 -0.30
C ILE A 6 -15.18 17.08 0.88
N GLU A 7 -16.20 17.96 0.94
CA GLU A 7 -17.18 17.93 2.04
C GLU A 7 -17.93 16.59 2.14
N PRO A 8 -18.58 16.08 1.07
CA PRO A 8 -19.29 14.81 1.16
C PRO A 8 -18.35 13.63 1.44
N VAL A 9 -17.11 13.64 0.94
CA VAL A 9 -16.11 12.61 1.25
C VAL A 9 -15.75 12.60 2.73
N LEU A 10 -15.49 13.77 3.34
CA LEU A 10 -15.20 13.86 4.77
C LEU A 10 -16.39 13.41 5.62
N ARG A 11 -17.63 13.74 5.23
CA ARG A 11 -18.84 13.32 5.95
C ARG A 11 -19.15 11.83 5.81
N ALA A 12 -18.70 11.19 4.73
CA ALA A 12 -18.93 9.78 4.48
C ALA A 12 -17.91 8.85 5.17
N ALA A 13 -16.75 9.39 5.58
CA ALA A 13 -15.75 8.60 6.29
C ALA A 13 -16.30 8.07 7.62
N THR A 14 -16.02 6.80 7.88
CA THR A 14 -16.54 6.08 9.05
C THR A 14 -15.88 6.58 10.33
N TRP A 15 -14.58 6.89 10.28
CA TRP A 15 -13.82 7.33 11.44
C TRP A 15 -13.43 8.80 11.36
N LEU A 16 -13.48 9.48 12.51
CA LEU A 16 -13.03 10.87 12.62
C LEU A 16 -11.53 11.02 12.30
N SER A 17 -10.73 10.01 12.61
CA SER A 17 -9.30 9.96 12.23
C SER A 17 -9.12 9.94 10.71
N THR A 18 -9.93 9.17 9.99
CA THR A 18 -9.94 9.14 8.52
C THR A 18 -10.32 10.52 7.97
N SER A 19 -11.39 11.13 8.51
CA SER A 19 -11.81 12.48 8.12
C SER A 19 -10.68 13.51 8.35
N TRP A 20 -10.02 13.46 9.51
CA TRP A 20 -8.90 14.33 9.84
C TRP A 20 -7.73 14.17 8.84
N ASN A 21 -7.37 12.92 8.53
CA ASN A 21 -6.31 12.60 7.58
C ASN A 21 -6.65 13.08 6.16
N LEU A 22 -7.88 12.83 5.70
CA LEU A 22 -8.36 13.29 4.39
C LEU A 22 -8.35 14.81 4.26
N ALA A 23 -8.78 15.52 5.31
CA ALA A 23 -8.77 16.98 5.32
C ALA A 23 -7.35 17.54 5.20
N ASN A 24 -6.39 16.97 5.95
CA ASN A 24 -5.00 17.38 5.87
C ASN A 24 -4.36 17.02 4.53
N MET A 25 -4.64 15.83 3.97
CA MET A 25 -4.18 15.45 2.64
C MET A 25 -4.67 16.45 1.57
N TYR A 26 -5.94 16.85 1.62
CA TYR A 26 -6.51 17.87 0.73
C TYR A 26 -5.86 19.26 0.89
N LEU A 27 -5.59 19.69 2.12
CA LEU A 27 -4.95 20.99 2.39
C LEU A 27 -3.52 21.03 1.88
N LEU A 28 -2.74 19.98 2.16
CA LEU A 28 -1.34 19.87 1.74
C LEU A 28 -1.20 19.85 0.21
N GLU A 29 -2.07 19.11 -0.47
CA GLU A 29 -2.14 19.08 -1.95
C GLU A 29 -2.39 20.47 -2.55
N ARG A 30 -3.09 21.35 -1.82
CA ARG A 30 -3.35 22.74 -2.23
C ARG A 30 -2.30 23.73 -1.71
N GLN A 31 -1.20 23.23 -1.15
CA GLN A 31 -0.15 24.05 -0.53
C GLN A 31 -0.69 24.97 0.58
N ALA A 32 -1.79 24.55 1.22
CA ALA A 32 -2.38 25.24 2.36
C ALA A 32 -1.78 24.71 3.67
N LYS A 33 -1.95 25.46 4.76
CA LYS A 33 -1.52 25.02 6.10
C LYS A 33 -2.36 23.82 6.53
N PRO A 34 -1.74 22.75 7.08
CA PRO A 34 -2.48 21.66 7.69
C PRO A 34 -3.24 22.14 8.95
N LEU A 35 -4.20 21.33 9.39
CA LEU A 35 -5.02 21.60 10.58
C LEU A 35 -4.20 21.56 11.89
N SER A 36 -3.03 20.92 11.87
CA SER A 36 -2.07 20.85 12.99
C SER A 36 -0.64 20.75 12.45
N PRO A 37 0.39 21.24 13.17
CA PRO A 37 1.79 20.95 12.86
C PRO A 37 2.11 19.45 12.83
N ASP A 38 1.38 18.64 13.59
CA ASP A 38 1.56 17.19 13.69
C ASP A 38 0.73 16.41 12.65
N ALA A 39 0.13 17.10 11.68
CA ALA A 39 -0.67 16.45 10.65
C ALA A 39 0.20 15.50 9.80
N PRO A 40 -0.27 14.27 9.55
CA PRO A 40 0.49 13.31 8.76
C PRO A 40 0.61 13.79 7.32
N GLN A 41 1.82 13.69 6.77
CA GLN A 41 2.09 13.98 5.34
C GLN A 41 1.89 12.71 4.52
N ILE A 42 0.65 12.25 4.43
CA ILE A 42 0.27 11.07 3.66
C ILE A 42 -0.24 11.48 2.28
N VAL A 43 0.00 10.61 1.30
CA VAL A 43 -0.43 10.79 -0.09
C VAL A 43 -1.50 9.77 -0.52
N GLY A 44 -1.76 8.79 0.35
CA GLY A 44 -2.81 7.79 0.24
C GLY A 44 -3.26 7.32 1.62
N LEU A 45 -4.48 6.79 1.68
CA LEU A 45 -4.97 5.98 2.79
C LEU A 45 -6.12 5.09 2.32
N SER A 46 -6.43 4.08 3.12
CA SER A 46 -7.59 3.21 2.94
C SER A 46 -8.45 3.18 4.20
N GLU A 47 -9.76 3.13 4.00
CA GLU A 47 -10.75 2.89 5.05
C GLU A 47 -11.69 1.79 4.55
N GLU A 48 -11.74 0.67 5.27
CA GLU A 48 -12.51 -0.52 4.90
C GLU A 48 -12.20 -0.99 3.47
N THR A 49 -13.12 -0.72 2.53
CA THR A 49 -12.99 -1.08 1.10
C THR A 49 -12.74 0.12 0.19
N THR A 50 -12.49 1.29 0.76
CA THR A 50 -12.32 2.55 0.03
C THR A 50 -10.86 2.99 0.09
N CYS A 51 -10.29 3.34 -1.06
CA CYS A 51 -8.97 3.93 -1.18
C CYS A 51 -9.12 5.42 -1.51
N TYR A 52 -8.38 6.27 -0.81
CA TYR A 52 -8.29 7.69 -1.06
C TYR A 52 -6.86 8.02 -1.45
N LEU A 53 -6.68 8.75 -2.55
CA LEU A 53 -5.37 9.16 -3.06
C LEU A 53 -5.37 10.67 -3.33
N GLY A 54 -4.21 11.29 -3.13
CA GLY A 54 -3.94 12.64 -3.64
C GLY A 54 -3.99 12.66 -5.17
N LEU A 55 -4.50 13.74 -5.79
CA LEU A 55 -4.51 13.85 -7.25
C LEU A 55 -3.11 14.08 -7.80
N ASP A 56 -2.24 14.76 -7.05
CA ASP A 56 -0.85 14.98 -7.46
C ASP A 56 -0.09 13.67 -7.66
N TYR A 57 -0.36 12.65 -6.84
CA TYR A 57 0.14 11.29 -7.09
C TYR A 57 -0.35 10.74 -8.43
N LEU A 58 -1.65 10.84 -8.72
CA LEU A 58 -2.22 10.34 -9.98
C LEU A 58 -1.70 11.11 -11.21
N ARG A 59 -1.42 12.40 -11.07
CA ARG A 59 -0.88 13.26 -12.13
C ARG A 59 0.59 12.94 -12.43
N ASN A 60 1.36 12.57 -11.41
CA ASN A 60 2.81 12.37 -11.50
C ASN A 60 3.25 10.90 -11.46
N TRP A 61 2.31 9.95 -11.45
CA TRP A 61 2.45 8.49 -11.33
C TRP A 61 3.62 7.83 -12.11
N ARG A 62 4.13 8.48 -13.15
CA ARG A 62 5.17 7.93 -14.03
C ARG A 62 6.59 8.43 -13.74
N ASP A 63 6.78 9.41 -12.87
CA ASP A 63 8.08 10.09 -12.68
C ASP A 63 8.82 9.75 -11.36
N ASP A 64 8.21 9.01 -10.42
CA ASP A 64 8.63 8.99 -9.00
C ASP A 64 9.33 7.71 -8.50
N GLY A 65 9.63 6.74 -9.37
CA GLY A 65 10.48 5.60 -9.00
C GLY A 65 9.71 4.36 -8.52
N PHE A 66 9.92 3.95 -7.27
CA PHE A 66 9.41 2.67 -6.71
C PHE A 66 8.16 2.82 -5.85
N ASP A 67 7.66 4.04 -5.70
CA ASP A 67 6.44 4.30 -4.94
C ASP A 67 5.21 3.99 -5.81
N ASP A 68 4.23 3.30 -5.23
CA ASP A 68 2.93 2.98 -5.83
C ASP A 68 1.85 2.91 -4.73
N TYR A 69 1.44 4.08 -4.26
CA TYR A 69 0.47 4.22 -3.18
C TYR A 69 -0.89 3.60 -3.53
N LEU A 70 -1.29 3.52 -4.80
CA LEU A 70 -2.54 2.83 -5.15
C LEU A 70 -2.42 1.32 -4.91
N VAL A 71 -1.32 0.69 -5.32
CA VAL A 71 -1.09 -0.73 -5.04
C VAL A 71 -0.92 -0.96 -3.55
N HIS A 72 -0.26 -0.06 -2.84
CA HIS A 72 -0.13 -0.08 -1.38
C HIS A 72 -1.50 -0.10 -0.69
N GLU A 73 -2.34 0.89 -0.96
CA GLU A 73 -3.66 1.00 -0.35
C GLU A 73 -4.62 -0.10 -0.82
N ALA A 74 -4.51 -0.55 -2.07
CA ALA A 74 -5.24 -1.71 -2.54
C ALA A 74 -4.83 -2.98 -1.76
N ALA A 75 -3.55 -3.14 -1.42
CA ALA A 75 -3.12 -4.25 -0.58
C ALA A 75 -3.80 -4.21 0.79
N HIS A 76 -3.91 -3.02 1.41
CA HIS A 76 -4.67 -2.82 2.65
C HIS A 76 -6.13 -3.21 2.55
N ILE A 77 -6.81 -2.77 1.50
CA ILE A 77 -8.20 -3.17 1.25
C ILE A 77 -8.30 -4.69 1.16
N PHE A 78 -7.41 -5.36 0.43
CA PHE A 78 -7.50 -6.80 0.22
C PHE A 78 -7.23 -7.62 1.49
N HIS A 79 -6.34 -7.20 2.37
CA HIS A 79 -6.09 -7.93 3.62
C HIS A 79 -7.04 -7.54 4.77
N ASN A 80 -7.76 -6.42 4.66
CA ASN A 80 -8.83 -6.03 5.57
C ASN A 80 -10.24 -6.44 5.10
N CYS A 81 -10.40 -6.77 3.81
CA CYS A 81 -11.70 -7.14 3.25
C CYS A 81 -12.18 -8.50 3.79
N LYS A 82 -13.36 -8.51 4.40
CA LYS A 82 -14.02 -9.76 4.80
C LYS A 82 -14.48 -10.54 3.57
N ARG A 83 -14.41 -11.86 3.65
CA ARG A 83 -14.86 -12.74 2.57
C ARG A 83 -16.34 -12.59 2.25
N THR A 84 -17.15 -12.34 3.28
CA THR A 84 -18.60 -12.13 3.16
C THR A 84 -18.95 -10.91 2.32
N THR A 85 -18.12 -9.87 2.31
CA THR A 85 -18.27 -8.69 1.44
C THR A 85 -18.32 -9.07 -0.05
N LEU A 86 -17.63 -10.16 -0.43
CA LEU A 86 -17.61 -10.69 -1.81
C LEU A 86 -18.54 -11.90 -1.99
N GLY A 87 -19.43 -12.18 -1.04
CA GLY A 87 -20.29 -13.37 -1.07
C GLY A 87 -19.55 -14.69 -0.87
N LEU A 88 -18.29 -14.65 -0.41
CA LEU A 88 -17.50 -15.84 -0.14
C LEU A 88 -17.73 -16.35 1.28
N THR A 89 -17.74 -17.66 1.46
CA THR A 89 -17.88 -18.28 2.79
C THR A 89 -16.73 -17.91 3.72
N GLU A 90 -17.08 -17.44 4.91
CA GLU A 90 -16.18 -17.19 6.03
C GLU A 90 -15.96 -18.47 6.84
N THR A 91 -14.73 -18.69 7.31
CA THR A 91 -14.43 -19.76 8.27
C THR A 91 -13.51 -19.22 9.35
N ARG A 92 -13.40 -19.90 10.48
CA ARG A 92 -12.53 -19.49 11.59
C ARG A 92 -11.07 -19.24 11.18
N SER A 93 -10.56 -19.94 10.16
CA SER A 93 -9.18 -19.79 9.66
C SER A 93 -9.08 -18.92 8.40
N ARG A 94 -10.21 -18.45 7.86
CA ARG A 94 -10.31 -17.61 6.65
C ARG A 94 -11.46 -16.63 6.84
N GLU A 95 -11.25 -15.63 7.68
CA GLU A 95 -12.18 -14.51 7.86
C GLU A 95 -12.04 -13.48 6.74
N PHE A 96 -10.79 -13.09 6.49
CA PHE A 96 -10.40 -12.09 5.50
C PHE A 96 -10.10 -12.71 4.14
N LEU A 97 -10.15 -11.88 3.09
CA LEU A 97 -9.86 -12.26 1.71
C LEU A 97 -8.42 -12.75 1.56
N LEU A 98 -7.46 -12.00 2.13
CA LEU A 98 -6.07 -12.42 2.26
C LEU A 98 -5.72 -12.63 3.73
N ASN A 99 -5.17 -13.80 4.05
CA ASN A 99 -4.72 -14.11 5.40
C ASN A 99 -3.27 -13.65 5.60
N ILE A 100 -3.10 -12.44 6.12
CA ILE A 100 -1.80 -11.80 6.39
C ILE A 100 -1.59 -11.73 7.90
N ASP A 101 -0.38 -12.07 8.35
CA ASP A 101 0.03 -11.87 9.73
C ASP A 101 -0.10 -10.40 10.11
N PHE A 102 -0.72 -10.11 11.25
CA PHE A 102 -1.00 -8.73 11.67
C PHE A 102 0.27 -7.86 11.68
N SER A 103 1.40 -8.42 12.13
CA SER A 103 2.68 -7.71 12.18
C SER A 103 3.32 -7.45 10.82
N LYS A 104 2.80 -8.08 9.75
CA LYS A 104 3.34 -8.02 8.39
C LYS A 104 2.43 -7.31 7.38
N ARG A 105 1.35 -6.67 7.84
CA ARG A 105 0.40 -5.98 6.95
C ARG A 105 1.05 -4.85 6.15
N GLU A 106 1.83 -3.99 6.82
CA GLU A 106 2.62 -2.94 6.17
C GLU A 106 3.69 -3.52 5.23
N LEU A 107 4.42 -4.52 5.71
CA LEU A 107 5.42 -5.24 4.92
C LEU A 107 4.82 -5.81 3.63
N PHE A 108 3.63 -6.41 3.72
CA PHE A 108 2.90 -6.93 2.58
C PHE A 108 2.52 -5.83 1.59
N ALA A 109 2.01 -4.70 2.07
CA ALA A 109 1.62 -3.56 1.23
C ALA A 109 2.83 -2.97 0.49
N TYR A 110 3.91 -2.64 1.20
CA TYR A 110 5.15 -2.15 0.60
C TYR A 110 5.78 -3.14 -0.38
N ALA A 111 5.75 -4.45 -0.08
CA ALA A 111 6.29 -5.45 -0.99
C ALA A 111 5.44 -5.55 -2.27
N CYS A 112 4.11 -5.45 -2.17
CA CYS A 112 3.22 -5.42 -3.35
C CYS A 112 3.46 -4.18 -4.20
N GLU A 113 3.55 -3.02 -3.55
CA GLU A 113 3.88 -1.73 -4.14
C GLU A 113 5.17 -1.80 -4.97
N ALA A 114 6.30 -2.12 -4.34
CA ALA A 114 7.57 -2.17 -5.04
C ALA A 114 7.63 -3.28 -6.10
N PHE A 115 7.00 -4.44 -5.85
CA PHE A 115 6.93 -5.49 -6.86
C PHE A 115 6.16 -5.06 -8.09
N SER A 116 5.05 -4.33 -7.93
CA SER A 116 4.29 -3.78 -9.06
C SER A 116 5.15 -2.83 -9.91
N ARG A 117 5.91 -1.93 -9.26
CA ARG A 117 6.84 -1.02 -9.94
C ARG A 117 7.97 -1.75 -10.64
N LEU A 118 8.52 -2.80 -10.03
CA LEU A 118 9.52 -3.65 -10.67
C LEU A 118 8.99 -4.31 -11.95
N LEU A 119 7.71 -4.71 -11.97
CA LEU A 119 7.07 -5.25 -13.18
C LEU A 119 6.91 -4.19 -14.28
N VAL A 120 6.61 -2.94 -13.91
CA VAL A 120 6.48 -1.81 -14.86
C VAL A 120 7.84 -1.38 -15.42
N LEU A 121 8.88 -1.36 -14.58
CA LEU A 121 10.22 -0.89 -14.95
C LEU A 121 11.00 -1.89 -15.81
N ALA A 122 10.61 -3.18 -15.83
CA ALA A 122 11.33 -4.20 -16.58
C ALA A 122 10.48 -5.41 -16.99
N ASP A 123 10.55 -5.76 -18.27
CA ASP A 123 9.86 -6.91 -18.86
C ASP A 123 10.61 -8.24 -18.69
N SER A 124 11.89 -8.20 -18.28
CA SER A 124 12.72 -9.40 -18.13
C SER A 124 13.11 -9.68 -16.68
N PRO A 125 13.29 -10.96 -16.28
CA PRO A 125 13.79 -11.29 -14.94
C PRO A 125 15.14 -10.65 -14.62
N LYS A 126 16.03 -10.51 -15.61
CA LYS A 126 17.32 -9.83 -15.44
C LYS A 126 17.13 -8.34 -15.16
N GLY A 127 16.25 -7.67 -15.92
CA GLY A 127 15.94 -6.26 -15.72
C GLY A 127 15.31 -6.00 -14.35
N ARG A 128 14.39 -6.86 -13.90
CA ARG A 128 13.75 -6.77 -12.58
C ARG A 128 14.76 -6.91 -11.44
N ARG A 129 15.73 -7.82 -11.56
CA ARG A 129 16.82 -7.93 -10.57
C ARG A 129 17.70 -6.67 -10.54
N ALA A 130 18.03 -6.11 -11.70
CA ALA A 130 18.81 -4.87 -11.75
C ALA A 130 18.04 -3.68 -11.15
N ALA A 131 16.75 -3.57 -11.43
CA ALA A 131 15.88 -2.57 -10.81
C ALA A 131 15.77 -2.77 -9.29
N LEU A 132 15.64 -4.01 -8.82
CA LEU A 132 15.66 -4.31 -7.37
C LEU A 132 16.99 -3.91 -6.72
N SER A 133 18.13 -4.18 -7.36
CA SER A 133 19.43 -3.72 -6.86
C SER A 133 19.51 -2.19 -6.78
N LYS A 134 18.95 -1.47 -7.76
CA LYS A 134 18.82 -0.01 -7.71
C LYS A 134 17.95 0.43 -6.53
N HIS A 135 16.80 -0.20 -6.32
CA HIS A 135 15.92 0.07 -5.16
C HIS A 135 16.66 -0.12 -3.84
N ALA A 136 17.36 -1.25 -3.69
CA ALA A 136 18.13 -1.60 -2.49
C ALA A 136 19.27 -0.61 -2.18
N SER A 137 19.79 0.08 -3.20
CA SER A 137 20.83 1.11 -3.03
C SER A 137 20.28 2.50 -2.66
N GLY A 138 18.97 2.70 -2.78
CA GLY A 138 18.29 3.97 -2.51
C GLY A 138 17.75 4.08 -1.08
N SER A 139 16.90 5.10 -0.85
CA SER A 139 16.11 5.18 0.38
C SER A 139 14.98 4.15 0.32
N LEU A 140 14.94 3.25 1.30
CA LEU A 140 13.86 2.27 1.42
C LEU A 140 12.68 2.84 2.22
N PRO A 141 11.44 2.44 1.88
CA PRO A 141 10.24 2.88 2.57
C PRO A 141 10.08 2.20 3.94
N GLY A 142 9.21 2.75 4.78
CA GLY A 142 8.74 2.08 6.00
C GLY A 142 9.81 1.71 7.03
N LYS A 143 10.88 2.51 7.17
CA LYS A 143 12.01 2.21 8.08
C LYS A 143 11.59 1.95 9.52
N ASP A 144 10.56 2.64 10.00
CA ASP A 144 10.07 2.55 11.37
C ASP A 144 8.95 1.51 11.56
N VAL A 145 8.43 0.94 10.48
CA VAL A 145 7.26 0.03 10.51
C VAL A 145 7.58 -1.40 10.11
N MET A 146 8.70 -1.64 9.42
CA MET A 146 9.06 -2.98 8.93
C MET A 146 10.57 -3.25 8.89
N ASN A 147 10.93 -4.53 8.96
CA ASN A 147 12.29 -4.99 8.78
C ASN A 147 12.71 -4.86 7.29
N GLN A 148 13.69 -4.00 7.03
CA GLN A 148 14.15 -3.68 5.68
C GLN A 148 14.85 -4.84 4.98
N GLN A 149 15.55 -5.70 5.72
CA GLN A 149 16.20 -6.87 5.13
C GLN A 149 15.16 -7.91 4.72
N GLU A 150 14.17 -8.16 5.57
CA GLU A 150 13.07 -9.07 5.26
C GLU A 150 12.29 -8.59 4.02
N TYR A 151 12.03 -7.29 3.93
CA TYR A 151 11.43 -6.65 2.76
C TYR A 151 12.21 -6.93 1.47
N LEU A 152 13.53 -6.71 1.46
CA LEU A 152 14.37 -6.98 0.29
C LEU A 152 14.44 -8.47 -0.07
N ASP A 153 14.49 -9.35 0.93
CA ASP A 153 14.53 -10.80 0.73
C ASP A 153 13.23 -11.31 0.08
N ILE A 154 12.08 -10.79 0.52
CA ILE A 154 10.76 -11.09 -0.06
C ILE A 154 10.70 -10.63 -1.52
N LEU A 155 11.17 -9.42 -1.82
CA LEU A 155 11.20 -8.90 -3.18
C LEU A 155 12.13 -9.72 -4.08
N ALA A 156 13.29 -10.12 -3.59
CA ALA A 156 14.21 -10.97 -4.33
C ALA A 156 13.57 -12.33 -4.68
N GLN A 157 12.84 -12.93 -3.75
CA GLN A 157 12.08 -14.15 -4.00
C GLN A 157 10.95 -13.92 -5.02
N ALA A 158 10.23 -12.81 -4.91
CA ALA A 158 9.12 -12.47 -5.80
C ALA A 158 9.59 -12.25 -7.25
N VAL A 159 10.66 -11.48 -7.45
CA VAL A 159 11.26 -11.18 -8.78
C VAL A 159 11.73 -12.44 -9.50
N ASN A 160 12.22 -13.43 -8.77
CA ASN A 160 12.71 -14.69 -9.35
C ASN A 160 11.61 -15.74 -9.55
N ALA A 161 10.39 -15.50 -9.08
CA ALA A 161 9.27 -16.42 -9.20
C ALA A 161 8.35 -16.07 -10.39
N LYS A 162 7.77 -17.11 -11.02
CA LYS A 162 6.73 -16.92 -12.05
C LYS A 162 5.47 -16.21 -11.50
N ASN A 163 5.15 -16.45 -10.23
CA ASN A 163 4.01 -15.85 -9.53
C ASN A 163 4.50 -15.06 -8.29
N GLY A 164 5.25 -13.99 -8.53
CA GLY A 164 5.93 -13.23 -7.46
C GLY A 164 4.99 -12.76 -6.34
N TRP A 165 3.79 -12.28 -6.68
CA TRP A 165 2.80 -11.86 -5.68
C TRP A 165 2.42 -12.97 -4.69
N LYS A 166 2.37 -14.25 -5.14
CA LYS A 166 2.11 -15.38 -4.24
C LYS A 166 3.26 -15.63 -3.28
N ARG A 167 4.50 -15.31 -3.67
CA ARG A 167 5.66 -15.38 -2.75
C ARG A 167 5.57 -14.33 -1.67
N ILE A 168 5.16 -13.11 -2.04
CA ILE A 168 4.90 -12.03 -1.09
C ILE A 168 3.80 -12.44 -0.10
N LEU A 169 2.66 -12.92 -0.60
CA LEU A 169 1.56 -13.43 0.21
C LEU A 169 2.01 -14.55 1.16
N GLN A 170 2.77 -15.52 0.67
CA GLN A 170 3.26 -16.64 1.49
C GLN A 170 4.21 -16.19 2.59
N ALA A 171 5.13 -15.26 2.29
CA ALA A 171 6.09 -14.76 3.27
C ALA A 171 5.42 -13.91 4.37
N CYS A 172 4.29 -13.29 4.05
CA CYS A 172 3.52 -12.45 4.96
C CYS A 172 2.37 -13.21 5.66
N ALA A 173 2.14 -14.48 5.35
CA ALA A 173 1.11 -15.28 6.01
C ALA A 173 1.50 -15.61 7.47
N PRO A 174 0.51 -15.84 8.36
CA PRO A 174 0.79 -16.33 9.71
C PRO A 174 1.57 -17.65 9.67
N LYS A 175 2.52 -17.82 10.59
CA LYS A 175 3.25 -19.09 10.72
C LYS A 175 2.26 -20.20 11.14
N PRO A 176 2.38 -21.41 10.58
CA PRO A 176 1.64 -22.56 11.10
C PRO A 176 2.00 -22.75 12.57
N SER A 177 0.98 -22.90 13.41
CA SER A 177 1.09 -23.31 14.81
C SER A 177 1.63 -24.74 14.92
#